data_AF-A0A059ZQX7-F1
#
_entry.id   AF-A0A059ZQX7-F1
#
_cell.length_a   1.000
_cell.length_b   1.000
_cell.length_c   1.000
_cell.angle_alpha   90.00
_cell.angle_beta   90.00
_cell.angle_gamma   90.00
#
_symmetry.space_group_name_H-M   'P 1'
#
loop_
_entity.id
_entity.type
_entity.pdbx_description
1 polymer ?
#
loop_
_entity_poly.entity_id
_entity_poly.type
_entity_poly.pdbx_seq_one_letter_code
_entity_poly.pdbx_strand_id
1 'polypeptide(L)'
;MLTRDDGQPDRVAIRGLVFQIAALREQGVEIVLVSSGSVSVGQGHLRERAGDPGTDAVVRRVAASLGQAALMRVFQESFEACETFCGQLLLTSADLSGRHAQRRLRRSLGTLLTMGAVPIVNENDATTHAGNGIGNNDLLAAHVARAWRADLLVLLTDQGGLYTADPRRDALARLVEVCHGNDPRILAMAGGDTGVHGTGGMATKIQAAILAGGRGIPTRIAAGRQSHVLLRIRRGERVGTWVLPPATWSLGQRLGLPALPQPAYQWA
;
A
#
# COMPACT_ATOMS: atom_id res chain seq x y z
N MET A 1 2.30 -8.59 -6.37
CA MET A 1 3.16 -7.53 -6.96
C MET A 1 4.63 -7.72 -6.62
N LEU A 2 4.98 -7.92 -5.34
CA LEU A 2 6.38 -8.02 -4.89
C LEU A 2 6.93 -9.46 -4.84
N THR A 3 6.07 -10.44 -5.10
CA THR A 3 6.37 -11.88 -5.06
C THR A 3 5.93 -12.49 -6.38
N ARG A 4 6.72 -13.43 -6.88
CA ARG A 4 6.42 -14.26 -8.05
C ARG A 4 5.62 -15.50 -7.65
N ASP A 5 5.09 -16.21 -8.63
CA ASP A 5 4.27 -17.41 -8.39
C ASP A 5 5.08 -18.57 -7.78
N ASP A 6 6.40 -18.58 -8.00
CA ASP A 6 7.35 -19.52 -7.37
C ASP A 6 7.63 -19.20 -5.88
N GLY A 7 7.07 -18.13 -5.33
CA GLY A 7 7.31 -17.71 -3.94
C GLY A 7 8.63 -16.99 -3.73
N GLN A 8 9.31 -16.56 -4.79
CA GLN A 8 10.52 -15.73 -4.69
C GLN A 8 10.19 -14.22 -4.80
N PRO A 9 11.04 -13.33 -4.25
CA PRO A 9 10.91 -11.90 -4.48
C PRO A 9 10.95 -11.57 -5.98
N ASP A 10 9.99 -10.76 -6.44
CA ASP A 10 9.98 -10.25 -7.80
C ASP A 10 10.97 -9.08 -7.93
N ARG A 11 12.24 -9.42 -8.18
CA ARG A 11 13.34 -8.46 -8.29
C ARG A 11 13.10 -7.41 -9.39
N VAL A 12 12.44 -7.78 -10.48
CA VAL A 12 12.16 -6.85 -11.59
C VAL A 12 11.12 -5.83 -11.15
N ALA A 13 10.02 -6.29 -10.55
CA ALA A 13 8.99 -5.40 -10.02
C ALA A 13 9.52 -4.48 -8.90
N ILE A 14 10.32 -5.03 -7.96
CA ILE A 14 10.90 -4.25 -6.87
C ILE A 14 11.85 -3.18 -7.41
N ARG A 15 12.77 -3.52 -8.32
CA ARG A 15 13.69 -2.55 -8.94
C ARG A 15 12.94 -1.46 -9.69
N GLY A 16 11.94 -1.83 -10.48
CA GLY A 16 11.11 -0.87 -11.22
C GLY A 16 10.34 0.07 -10.29
N LEU A 17 9.89 -0.40 -9.13
CA LEU A 17 9.27 0.44 -8.10
C LEU A 17 10.30 1.37 -7.46
N VAL A 18 11.46 0.85 -7.05
CA VAL A 18 12.53 1.61 -6.40
C VAL A 18 13.06 2.73 -7.30
N PHE A 19 13.27 2.46 -8.59
CA PHE A 19 13.66 3.48 -9.56
C PHE A 19 12.68 4.66 -9.59
N GLN A 20 11.37 4.37 -9.60
CA GLN A 20 10.36 5.43 -9.57
C GLN A 20 10.35 6.20 -8.25
N ILE A 21 10.57 5.51 -7.12
CA ILE A 21 10.67 6.16 -5.81
C ILE A 21 11.90 7.08 -5.78
N ALA A 22 13.06 6.63 -6.23
CA ALA A 22 14.29 7.43 -6.29
C ALA A 22 14.09 8.69 -7.15
N ALA A 23 13.55 8.53 -8.36
CA ALA A 23 13.27 9.65 -9.27
C ALA A 23 12.27 10.67 -8.69
N LEU A 24 11.30 10.25 -7.86
CA LEU A 24 10.39 11.16 -7.17
C LEU A 24 11.08 11.88 -6.00
N ARG A 25 12.02 11.23 -5.32
CA ARG A 25 12.79 11.84 -4.24
C ARG A 25 13.71 12.95 -4.73
N GLU A 26 14.33 12.77 -5.90
CA GLU A 26 15.09 13.83 -6.57
C GLU A 26 14.23 15.06 -6.87
N GLN A 27 12.91 14.89 -7.01
CA GLN A 27 11.94 15.98 -7.18
C GLN A 27 11.42 16.54 -5.84
N GLY A 28 12.05 16.19 -4.72
CA GLY A 28 11.68 16.67 -3.38
C GLY A 28 10.47 15.98 -2.77
N VAL A 29 10.01 14.85 -3.31
CA VAL A 29 8.87 14.09 -2.76
C VAL A 29 9.32 13.19 -1.63
N GLU A 30 8.75 13.36 -0.44
CA GLU A 30 8.93 12.44 0.68
C GLU A 30 8.06 11.20 0.52
N ILE A 31 8.68 10.00 0.54
CA ILE A 31 7.99 8.73 0.30
C ILE A 31 8.18 7.80 1.49
N VAL A 32 7.08 7.27 2.01
CA VAL A 32 7.05 6.14 2.94
C VAL A 32 6.45 4.94 2.19
N LEU A 33 7.21 3.86 2.06
CA LEU A 33 6.76 2.64 1.40
C LEU A 33 6.15 1.69 2.44
N VAL A 34 4.91 1.25 2.23
CA VAL A 34 4.34 0.12 2.97
C VAL A 34 4.34 -1.10 2.06
N SER A 35 5.01 -2.17 2.49
CA SER A 35 5.20 -3.38 1.67
C SER A 35 4.45 -4.57 2.27
N SER A 36 4.10 -5.55 1.45
CA SER A 36 3.56 -6.86 1.85
C SER A 36 4.38 -8.00 1.22
N GLY A 37 3.98 -9.26 1.44
CA GLY A 37 4.57 -10.41 0.76
C GLY A 37 5.65 -11.16 1.53
N SER A 38 6.01 -10.73 2.74
CA SER A 38 6.95 -11.42 3.63
C SER A 38 6.56 -12.88 3.86
N VAL A 39 5.30 -13.14 4.20
CA VAL A 39 4.78 -14.50 4.42
C VAL A 39 4.89 -15.33 3.13
N SER A 40 4.45 -14.79 1.99
CA SER A 40 4.48 -15.50 0.70
C SER A 40 5.90 -15.87 0.28
N VAL A 41 6.84 -14.94 0.45
CA VAL A 41 8.25 -15.19 0.15
C VAL A 41 8.86 -16.25 1.06
N GLY A 42 8.54 -16.22 2.36
CA GLY A 42 9.02 -17.22 3.30
C GLY A 42 8.41 -18.60 3.07
N GLN A 43 7.13 -18.67 2.69
CA GLN A 43 6.48 -19.93 2.34
C GLN A 43 7.15 -20.56 1.11
N GLY A 44 7.52 -19.76 0.10
CA GLY A 44 8.32 -20.23 -1.04
C GLY A 44 9.64 -20.86 -0.59
N HIS A 45 10.39 -20.16 0.26
CA HIS A 45 11.65 -20.67 0.81
C HIS A 45 11.50 -21.97 1.61
N LEU A 46 10.44 -22.08 2.43
CA LEU A 46 10.18 -23.29 3.19
C LEU A 46 9.81 -24.45 2.25
N ARG A 47 8.99 -24.20 1.22
CA ARG A 47 8.63 -25.20 0.20
C ARG A 47 9.84 -25.76 -0.53
N GLU A 48 10.74 -24.90 -0.96
CA GLU A 48 11.97 -25.30 -1.65
C GLU A 48 12.88 -26.17 -0.78
N ARG A 49 12.92 -25.93 0.53
CA ARG A 49 13.83 -26.63 1.44
C ARG A 49 13.25 -27.88 2.09
N ALA A 50 11.95 -27.89 2.38
CA ALA A 50 11.34 -28.90 3.25
C ALA A 50 9.98 -29.42 2.75
N GLY A 51 9.53 -29.03 1.56
CA GLY A 51 8.19 -29.38 1.06
C GLY A 51 7.09 -28.50 1.68
N ASP A 52 5.82 -28.91 1.60
CA ASP A 52 4.70 -28.08 2.04
C ASP A 52 4.81 -27.69 3.53
N PRO A 53 5.03 -26.39 3.84
CA PRO A 53 5.17 -25.94 5.23
C PRO A 53 3.86 -26.02 6.01
N GLY A 54 2.71 -26.20 5.33
CA GLY A 54 1.39 -26.13 5.95
C GLY A 54 0.97 -24.71 6.32
N THR A 55 -0.13 -24.60 7.05
CA THR A 55 -0.83 -23.32 7.30
C THR A 55 -0.89 -22.91 8.77
N ASP A 56 -0.15 -23.61 9.64
CA ASP A 56 -0.12 -23.33 11.07
C ASP A 56 0.36 -21.89 11.36
N ALA A 57 -0.18 -21.30 12.43
CA ALA A 57 0.10 -19.92 12.80
C ALA A 57 1.57 -19.69 13.18
N VAL A 58 2.24 -20.66 13.82
CA VAL A 58 3.68 -20.60 14.11
C VAL A 58 4.46 -20.65 12.81
N VAL A 59 4.12 -21.55 11.90
CA VAL A 59 4.79 -21.67 10.60
C VAL A 59 4.65 -20.39 9.77
N ARG A 60 3.47 -19.76 9.78
CA ARG A 60 3.24 -18.47 9.11
C ARG A 60 4.16 -17.37 9.65
N ARG A 61 4.39 -17.32 10.96
CA ARG A 61 5.30 -16.36 11.60
C ARG A 61 6.76 -16.61 11.24
N VAL A 62 7.17 -17.87 11.20
CA VAL A 62 8.50 -18.27 10.72
C VAL A 62 8.69 -17.88 9.25
N ALA A 63 7.70 -18.16 8.40
CA ALA A 63 7.70 -17.74 7.00
C ALA A 63 7.80 -16.20 6.89
N ALA A 64 7.01 -15.45 7.66
CA ALA A 64 7.10 -13.99 7.66
C ALA A 64 8.51 -13.49 8.01
N SER A 65 9.16 -14.08 9.03
CA SER A 65 10.53 -13.74 9.41
C SER A 65 11.53 -13.98 8.28
N LEU A 66 11.50 -15.17 7.66
CA LEU A 66 12.37 -15.53 6.55
C LEU A 66 12.17 -14.62 5.33
N GLY A 67 10.91 -14.45 4.91
CA GLY A 67 10.61 -13.68 3.71
C GLY A 67 10.77 -12.18 3.90
N GLN A 68 10.60 -11.66 5.13
CA GLN A 68 10.90 -10.26 5.44
C GLN A 68 12.40 -9.97 5.22
N ALA A 69 13.29 -10.84 5.71
CA ALA A 69 14.72 -10.70 5.48
C ALA A 69 15.08 -10.77 3.98
N ALA A 70 14.44 -11.69 3.24
CA ALA A 70 14.66 -11.83 1.80
C ALA A 70 14.17 -10.60 1.00
N LEU A 71 12.99 -10.06 1.31
CA LEU A 71 12.48 -8.84 0.66
C LEU A 71 13.35 -7.63 0.98
N MET A 72 13.74 -7.46 2.25
CA MET A 72 14.54 -6.32 2.66
C MET A 72 15.91 -6.29 1.96
N ARG A 73 16.52 -7.46 1.73
CA ARG A 73 17.74 -7.58 0.94
C ARG A 73 17.56 -7.04 -0.48
N VAL A 74 16.48 -7.45 -1.17
CA VAL A 74 16.22 -6.98 -2.54
C VAL A 74 15.95 -5.48 -2.58
N PHE A 75 15.25 -4.93 -1.58
CA PHE A 75 15.06 -3.49 -1.47
C PHE A 75 16.38 -2.75 -1.27
N GLN A 76 17.24 -3.20 -0.33
CA GLN A 76 18.54 -2.59 -0.07
C GLN A 76 19.40 -2.56 -1.35
N GLU A 77 19.60 -3.71 -1.99
CA GLU A 77 20.35 -3.81 -3.25
C GLU A 77 19.79 -2.88 -4.34
N SER A 78 18.47 -2.72 -4.41
CA SER A 78 17.81 -1.88 -5.42
C SER A 78 17.96 -0.39 -5.12
N PHE A 79 17.87 0.01 -3.85
CA PHE A 79 18.05 1.40 -3.44
C PHE A 79 19.53 1.83 -3.54
N GLU A 80 20.46 0.95 -3.19
CA GLU A 80 21.91 1.17 -3.36
C GLU A 80 22.28 1.41 -4.83
N ALA A 81 21.68 0.65 -5.75
CA ALA A 81 21.85 0.86 -7.19
C ALA A 81 21.33 2.21 -7.70
N CYS A 82 20.50 2.91 -6.90
CA CYS A 82 20.01 4.27 -7.15
C CYS A 82 20.71 5.30 -6.25
N GLU A 83 21.89 4.98 -5.70
CA GLU A 83 22.69 5.85 -4.82
C GLU A 83 21.90 6.39 -3.61
N THR A 84 20.97 5.59 -3.11
CA THR A 84 20.17 5.91 -1.94
C THR A 84 20.07 4.68 -1.02
N PHE A 85 19.39 4.82 0.10
CA PHE A 85 19.24 3.72 1.05
C PHE A 85 17.85 3.74 1.68
N CYS A 86 17.50 2.64 2.34
CA CYS A 86 16.20 2.45 2.96
C CYS A 86 16.34 1.99 4.41
N GLY A 87 15.37 2.36 5.24
CA GLY A 87 15.29 1.97 6.65
C GLY A 87 14.05 1.15 6.92
N GLN A 88 14.19 0.02 7.63
CA GLN A 88 13.07 -0.86 7.96
C GLN A 88 12.35 -0.42 9.23
N LEU A 89 11.02 -0.46 9.21
CA LEU A 89 10.16 -0.29 10.37
C LEU A 89 9.13 -1.43 10.41
N LEU A 90 9.11 -2.21 11.49
CA LEU A 90 8.13 -3.27 11.71
C LEU A 90 7.14 -2.81 12.78
N LEU A 91 5.86 -2.77 12.45
CA LEU A 91 4.82 -2.20 13.31
C LEU A 91 3.79 -3.25 13.74
N THR A 92 3.26 -3.07 14.94
CA THR A 92 2.10 -3.78 15.45
C THR A 92 0.92 -2.81 15.63
N SER A 93 -0.27 -3.32 15.95
CA SER A 93 -1.42 -2.49 16.30
C SER A 93 -1.11 -1.51 17.47
N ALA A 94 -0.26 -1.92 18.41
CA ALA A 94 0.16 -1.09 19.54
C ALA A 94 0.95 0.16 19.10
N ASP A 95 1.72 0.07 18.02
CA ASP A 95 2.53 1.17 17.49
C ASP A 95 1.70 2.24 16.77
N LEU A 96 0.44 1.91 16.45
CA LEU A 96 -0.53 2.79 15.80
C LEU A 96 -1.61 3.29 16.77
N SER A 97 -1.65 2.71 17.97
CA SER A 97 -2.67 2.94 18.99
C SER A 97 -2.43 4.23 19.78
N GLY A 98 -3.28 5.22 19.53
CA GLY A 98 -3.30 6.47 20.27
C GLY A 98 -2.22 7.48 19.87
N ARG A 99 -2.32 8.68 20.45
CA ARG A 99 -1.53 9.86 20.03
C ARG A 99 -0.03 9.73 20.31
N HIS A 100 0.35 9.06 21.40
CA HIS A 100 1.77 8.91 21.76
C HIS A 100 2.50 7.98 20.79
N ALA A 101 1.91 6.84 20.45
CA ALA A 101 2.48 5.89 19.50
C ALA A 101 2.63 6.53 18.11
N GLN A 102 1.58 7.20 17.62
CA GLN A 102 1.62 7.93 16.34
C GLN A 102 2.69 9.03 16.29
N ARG A 103 2.92 9.75 17.41
CA ARG A 103 4.01 10.73 17.48
C ARG A 103 5.40 10.09 17.40
N ARG A 104 5.60 8.94 18.05
CA ARG A 104 6.87 8.19 17.95
C ARG A 104 7.10 7.72 16.52
N LEU A 105 6.10 7.10 15.91
CA LEU A 105 6.17 6.66 14.51
C LEU A 105 6.51 7.84 13.58
N ARG A 106 5.80 8.97 13.71
CA ARG A 106 6.08 10.17 12.91
C ARG A 106 7.52 10.67 13.09
N ARG A 107 8.04 10.66 14.32
CA ARG A 107 9.43 11.06 14.59
C ARG A 107 10.41 10.13 13.88
N SER A 108 10.23 8.81 14.00
CA SER A 108 11.10 7.83 13.33
C SER A 108 11.06 7.95 11.81
N LEU A 109 9.86 8.08 11.22
CA LEU A 109 9.69 8.30 9.78
C LEU A 109 10.40 9.58 9.31
N GLY A 110 10.18 10.69 10.02
CA GLY A 110 10.78 11.98 9.67
C GLY A 110 12.29 11.97 9.80
N THR A 111 12.84 11.34 10.84
CA THR A 111 14.29 11.19 11.00
C THR A 111 14.90 10.38 9.86
N LEU A 112 14.29 9.25 9.47
CA LEU A 112 14.76 8.46 8.32
C LEU A 112 14.77 9.29 7.03
N LEU A 113 13.68 10.01 6.75
CA LEU A 113 13.56 10.86 5.57
C LEU A 113 14.61 11.99 5.56
N THR A 114 14.80 12.67 6.70
CA THR A 114 15.82 13.73 6.85
C THR A 114 17.25 13.20 6.67
N MET A 115 17.51 11.95 7.09
CA MET A 115 18.81 11.30 6.87
C MET A 115 19.01 10.87 5.41
N GLY A 116 18.00 11.01 4.54
CA GLY A 116 18.09 10.59 3.15
C GLY A 116 17.66 9.14 2.92
N ALA A 117 17.11 8.44 3.91
CA ALA A 117 16.61 7.08 3.78
C ALA A 117 15.14 7.05 3.32
N VAL A 118 14.76 6.02 2.55
CA VAL A 118 13.34 5.68 2.31
C VAL A 118 12.84 4.74 3.41
N PRO A 119 11.85 5.13 4.23
CA PRO A 119 11.26 4.21 5.19
C PRO A 119 10.46 3.12 4.48
N ILE A 120 10.74 1.86 4.81
CA ILE A 120 9.96 0.68 4.40
C ILE A 120 9.28 0.11 5.64
N VAL A 121 7.96 0.25 5.67
CA VAL A 121 7.09 -0.20 6.76
C VAL A 121 6.46 -1.54 6.38
N ASN A 122 6.40 -2.46 7.34
CA ASN A 122 5.57 -3.66 7.24
C ASN A 122 4.98 -4.00 8.63
N GLU A 123 3.96 -4.86 8.66
CA GLU A 123 3.48 -5.46 9.89
C GLU A 123 4.56 -6.40 10.48
N ASN A 124 4.68 -6.41 11.81
CA ASN A 124 5.59 -7.32 12.51
C ASN A 124 4.96 -8.72 12.64
N ASP A 125 4.67 -9.36 11.52
CA ASP A 125 4.00 -10.66 11.45
C ASP A 125 4.72 -11.73 12.26
N ALA A 126 6.06 -11.69 12.34
CA ALA A 126 6.87 -12.70 13.02
C ALA A 126 6.57 -12.82 14.53
N THR A 127 6.11 -11.75 15.18
CA THR A 127 5.83 -11.73 16.62
C THR A 127 4.38 -11.41 16.96
N THR A 128 3.56 -11.10 15.96
CA THR A 128 2.16 -10.73 16.18
C THR A 128 1.29 -11.96 16.46
N HIS A 129 0.56 -11.92 17.58
CA HIS A 129 -0.38 -12.98 17.96
C HIS A 129 -1.73 -12.83 17.22
N ALA A 130 -2.48 -13.93 17.12
CA ALA A 130 -3.83 -13.93 16.55
C ALA A 130 -4.72 -12.90 17.29
N GLY A 131 -5.41 -12.05 16.53
CA GLY A 131 -6.27 -10.98 17.07
C GLY A 131 -5.57 -9.65 17.39
N ASN A 132 -4.23 -9.62 17.42
CA ASN A 132 -3.46 -8.41 17.72
C ASN A 132 -2.83 -7.76 16.50
N GLY A 133 -3.01 -8.37 15.33
CA GLY A 133 -2.54 -7.84 14.06
C GLY A 133 -3.43 -6.74 13.50
N ILE A 134 -2.84 -5.93 12.64
CA ILE A 134 -3.56 -5.01 11.76
C ILE A 134 -4.32 -5.83 10.72
N GLY A 135 -3.75 -6.97 10.31
CA GLY A 135 -4.42 -8.00 9.53
C GLY A 135 -4.49 -7.71 8.03
N ASN A 136 -4.15 -6.49 7.61
CA ASN A 136 -3.98 -6.12 6.22
C ASN A 136 -3.12 -4.86 6.04
N ASN A 137 -2.18 -4.92 5.11
CA ASN A 137 -1.27 -3.82 4.81
C ASN A 137 -1.93 -2.61 4.14
N ASP A 138 -3.12 -2.74 3.52
CA ASP A 138 -3.86 -1.55 3.06
C ASP A 138 -4.26 -0.67 4.27
N LEU A 139 -4.74 -1.27 5.36
CA LEU A 139 -5.13 -0.55 6.58
C LEU A 139 -3.90 0.00 7.31
N LEU A 140 -2.81 -0.78 7.38
CA LEU A 140 -1.52 -0.30 7.87
C LEU A 140 -1.08 0.95 7.08
N ALA A 141 -1.14 0.92 5.75
CA ALA A 141 -0.77 2.06 4.91
C ALA A 141 -1.62 3.30 5.20
N ALA A 142 -2.93 3.14 5.39
CA ALA A 142 -3.80 4.25 5.77
C ALA A 142 -3.49 4.79 7.19
N HIS A 143 -3.18 3.94 8.16
CA HIS A 143 -2.76 4.37 9.49
C HIS A 143 -1.42 5.12 9.46
N VAL A 144 -0.44 4.61 8.70
CA VAL A 144 0.86 5.25 8.49
C VAL A 144 0.68 6.60 7.80
N ALA A 145 -0.12 6.67 6.74
CA ALA A 145 -0.45 7.93 6.05
C ALA A 145 -1.04 8.97 7.00
N ARG A 146 -1.98 8.57 7.87
CA ARG A 146 -2.56 9.47 8.89
C ARG A 146 -1.55 9.91 9.95
N ALA A 147 -0.70 9.01 10.42
CA ALA A 147 0.32 9.32 11.42
C ALA A 147 1.39 10.28 10.85
N TRP A 148 1.80 10.03 9.62
CA TRP A 148 2.73 10.88 8.85
C TRP A 148 2.11 12.22 8.47
N ARG A 149 0.77 12.28 8.33
CA ARG A 149 0.03 13.39 7.70
C ARG A 149 0.36 13.50 6.21
N ALA A 150 0.37 12.35 5.56
CA ALA A 150 0.64 12.25 4.14
C ALA A 150 -0.35 13.08 3.32
N ASP A 151 0.19 13.60 2.23
CA ASP A 151 -0.50 14.36 1.21
C ASP A 151 -1.32 13.47 0.26
N LEU A 152 -0.87 12.24 0.05
CA LEU A 152 -1.50 11.25 -0.81
C LEU A 152 -1.21 9.84 -0.29
N LEU A 153 -2.23 8.98 -0.28
CA LEU A 153 -2.06 7.54 -0.17
C LEU A 153 -2.13 6.90 -1.56
N VAL A 154 -1.15 6.08 -1.93
CA VAL A 154 -1.19 5.30 -3.18
C VAL A 154 -1.27 3.81 -2.83
N LEU A 155 -2.31 3.13 -3.30
CA LEU A 155 -2.51 1.70 -3.15
C LEU A 155 -2.28 1.02 -4.51
N LEU A 156 -1.15 0.34 -4.65
CA LEU A 156 -0.80 -0.40 -5.86
C LEU A 156 -1.44 -1.79 -5.82
N THR A 157 -2.15 -2.16 -6.89
CA THR A 157 -2.89 -3.43 -6.99
C THR A 157 -2.58 -4.17 -8.29
N ASP A 158 -3.02 -5.42 -8.39
CA ASP A 158 -2.98 -6.24 -9.61
C ASP A 158 -4.05 -5.85 -10.65
N GLN A 159 -5.04 -5.05 -10.26
CA GLN A 159 -6.09 -4.51 -11.13
C GLN A 159 -5.79 -3.06 -11.57
N GLY A 160 -6.48 -2.60 -12.61
CA GLY A 160 -6.35 -1.21 -13.10
C GLY A 160 -6.72 -0.14 -12.08
N GLY A 161 -7.61 -0.46 -11.14
CA GLY A 161 -8.20 0.43 -10.15
C GLY A 161 -9.51 -0.17 -9.64
N LEU A 162 -10.43 0.67 -9.18
CA LEU A 162 -11.79 0.26 -8.83
C LEU A 162 -12.66 0.19 -10.09
N TYR A 163 -13.48 -0.85 -10.22
CA TYR A 163 -14.42 -1.02 -11.33
C TYR A 163 -15.87 -0.98 -10.85
N THR A 164 -16.80 -0.66 -11.76
CA THR A 164 -18.25 -0.65 -11.47
C THR A 164 -18.80 -2.04 -11.12
N ALA A 165 -18.14 -3.10 -11.61
CA ALA A 165 -18.39 -4.51 -11.30
C ALA A 165 -17.06 -5.29 -11.40
N ASP A 166 -17.03 -6.58 -11.05
CA ASP A 166 -15.82 -7.41 -11.21
C ASP A 166 -15.52 -7.60 -12.72
N PRO A 167 -14.44 -7.02 -13.27
CA PRO A 167 -14.14 -7.08 -14.70
C PRO A 167 -13.78 -8.48 -15.19
N ARG A 168 -13.57 -9.44 -14.28
CA ARG A 168 -13.37 -10.87 -14.64
C ARG A 168 -14.70 -11.58 -14.92
N ARG A 169 -15.81 -11.00 -14.47
CA ARG A 169 -17.16 -11.61 -14.54
C ARG A 169 -18.13 -10.78 -15.36
N ASP A 170 -17.88 -9.48 -15.50
CA ASP A 170 -18.71 -8.54 -16.24
C ASP A 170 -17.86 -7.79 -17.28
N ALA A 171 -18.12 -8.05 -18.56
CA ALA A 171 -17.44 -7.39 -19.67
C ALA A 171 -17.82 -5.91 -19.82
N LEU A 172 -18.92 -5.47 -19.20
CA LEU A 172 -19.35 -4.07 -19.17
C LEU A 172 -18.75 -3.30 -17.99
N ALA A 173 -17.97 -3.95 -17.12
CA ALA A 173 -17.30 -3.30 -16.00
C ALA A 173 -16.40 -2.16 -16.48
N ARG A 174 -16.67 -0.95 -16.00
CA ARG A 174 -15.88 0.25 -16.33
C ARG A 174 -15.00 0.62 -15.15
N LEU A 175 -13.78 1.04 -15.42
CA LEU A 175 -12.92 1.66 -14.41
C LEU A 175 -13.64 2.90 -13.86
N VAL A 176 -13.69 3.05 -12.55
CA VAL A 176 -14.17 4.26 -11.88
C VAL A 176 -13.00 5.24 -11.80
N GLU A 177 -13.01 6.32 -12.58
CA GLU A 177 -11.88 7.27 -12.55
C GLU A 177 -11.79 8.05 -11.23
N VAL A 178 -12.94 8.45 -10.68
CA VAL A 178 -13.06 9.29 -9.47
C VAL A 178 -14.31 8.90 -8.69
N CYS A 179 -14.19 8.75 -7.37
CA CYS A 179 -15.31 8.62 -6.45
C CYS A 179 -15.01 9.30 -5.10
N HIS A 180 -16.03 9.48 -4.27
CA HIS A 180 -15.85 9.94 -2.89
C HIS A 180 -15.99 8.78 -1.91
N GLY A 181 -15.19 8.78 -0.85
CA GLY A 181 -15.25 7.74 0.19
C GLY A 181 -16.57 7.66 0.96
N ASN A 182 -17.43 8.68 0.87
CA ASN A 182 -18.77 8.69 1.48
C ASN A 182 -19.90 8.34 0.50
N ASP A 183 -19.60 7.99 -0.76
CA ASP A 183 -20.61 7.51 -1.70
C ASP A 183 -21.18 6.17 -1.19
N PRO A 184 -22.51 6.04 -1.02
CA PRO A 184 -23.12 4.80 -0.52
C PRO A 184 -22.73 3.54 -1.29
N ARG A 185 -22.46 3.64 -2.60
CA ARG A 185 -22.02 2.50 -3.42
C ARG A 185 -20.59 2.09 -3.09
N ILE A 186 -19.72 3.06 -2.83
CA ILE A 186 -18.35 2.82 -2.39
C ILE A 186 -18.36 2.19 -0.99
N LEU A 187 -19.22 2.67 -0.10
CA LEU A 187 -19.42 2.08 1.22
C LEU A 187 -19.95 0.63 1.13
N ALA A 188 -20.89 0.35 0.23
CA ALA A 188 -21.39 -1.00 -0.01
C ALA A 188 -20.26 -1.94 -0.50
N MET A 189 -19.39 -1.46 -1.39
CA MET A 189 -18.20 -2.21 -1.84
C MET A 189 -17.18 -2.42 -0.71
N ALA A 190 -17.11 -1.52 0.28
CA ALA A 190 -16.27 -1.66 1.47
C ALA A 190 -16.85 -2.64 2.50
N GLY A 191 -18.18 -2.83 2.53
CA GLY A 191 -18.90 -3.69 3.46
C GLY A 191 -19.11 -5.12 2.98
N GLY A 192 -18.72 -5.45 1.74
CA GLY A 192 -18.75 -6.82 1.23
C GLY A 192 -17.82 -7.74 2.01
N ASP A 193 -18.27 -8.98 2.23
CA ASP A 193 -17.58 -9.98 3.04
C ASP A 193 -16.15 -10.22 2.53
N THR A 194 -15.16 -9.73 3.29
CA THR A 194 -13.77 -10.12 3.10
C THR A 194 -13.66 -11.53 3.65
N GLY A 195 -13.88 -12.53 2.80
CA GLY A 195 -13.82 -13.93 3.22
C GLY A 195 -12.60 -14.22 4.10
N VAL A 196 -12.72 -15.22 4.98
CA VAL A 196 -11.84 -15.59 6.12
C VAL A 196 -10.33 -15.73 5.78
N HIS A 197 -9.93 -15.61 4.51
CA HIS A 197 -8.55 -15.68 4.00
C HIS A 197 -8.11 -14.47 3.14
N GLY A 198 -8.85 -13.35 3.18
CA GLY A 198 -8.67 -12.21 2.27
C GLY A 198 -7.39 -11.39 2.49
N THR A 199 -6.30 -11.78 1.83
CA THR A 199 -4.99 -11.10 1.78
C THR A 199 -4.99 -9.84 0.89
N GLY A 200 -5.94 -8.92 1.09
CA GLY A 200 -5.91 -7.59 0.45
C GLY A 200 -6.68 -7.48 -0.87
N GLY A 201 -8.01 -7.58 -0.81
CA GLY A 201 -8.91 -7.38 -1.96
C GLY A 201 -9.19 -5.90 -2.28
N MET A 202 -10.23 -5.65 -3.10
CA MET A 202 -10.68 -4.28 -3.39
C MET A 202 -11.41 -3.65 -2.20
N ALA A 203 -12.23 -4.43 -1.48
CA ALA A 203 -12.96 -3.98 -0.29
C ALA A 203 -12.01 -3.35 0.74
N THR A 204 -10.88 -3.98 1.01
CA THR A 204 -9.90 -3.48 1.98
C THR A 204 -9.16 -2.22 1.52
N LYS A 205 -8.94 -2.05 0.21
CA LYS A 205 -8.39 -0.81 -0.36
C LYS A 205 -9.35 0.35 -0.22
N ILE A 206 -10.65 0.09 -0.41
CA ILE A 206 -11.69 1.08 -0.18
C ILE A 206 -11.76 1.44 1.31
N GLN A 207 -11.73 0.45 2.22
CA GLN A 207 -11.68 0.70 3.66
C GLN A 207 -10.47 1.56 4.06
N ALA A 208 -9.28 1.26 3.51
CA ALA A 208 -8.07 2.07 3.70
C ALA A 208 -8.24 3.50 3.17
N ALA A 209 -8.82 3.66 1.98
CA ALA A 209 -9.09 4.96 1.38
C ALA A 209 -10.07 5.79 2.22
N ILE A 210 -11.14 5.19 2.74
CA ILE A 210 -12.10 5.83 3.66
C ILE A 210 -11.39 6.23 4.96
N LEU A 211 -10.58 5.32 5.53
CA LEU A 211 -9.85 5.56 6.76
C LEU A 211 -8.90 6.76 6.64
N ALA A 212 -8.16 6.84 5.53
CA ALA A 212 -7.28 7.95 5.19
C ALA A 212 -8.06 9.25 4.91
N GLY A 213 -9.15 9.15 4.14
CA GLY A 213 -10.05 10.25 3.79
C GLY A 213 -10.69 10.92 5.01
N GLY A 214 -10.90 10.20 6.11
CA GLY A 214 -11.33 10.78 7.40
C GLY A 214 -10.36 11.82 7.99
N ARG A 215 -9.15 11.96 7.43
CA ARG A 215 -8.16 13.00 7.75
C ARG A 215 -7.86 13.94 6.57
N GLY A 216 -8.69 13.92 5.53
CA GLY A 216 -8.51 14.74 4.33
C GLY A 216 -7.43 14.21 3.38
N ILE A 217 -6.98 12.97 3.55
CA ILE A 217 -5.93 12.37 2.70
C ILE A 217 -6.60 11.68 1.51
N PRO A 218 -6.43 12.16 0.27
CA PRO A 218 -6.92 11.46 -0.92
C PRO A 218 -6.19 10.14 -1.11
N THR A 219 -6.84 9.19 -1.80
CA THR A 219 -6.22 7.91 -2.14
C THR A 219 -6.26 7.66 -3.64
N ARG A 220 -5.17 7.12 -4.18
CA ARG A 220 -5.06 6.66 -5.57
C ARG A 220 -4.93 5.14 -5.58
N ILE A 221 -5.85 4.44 -6.23
CA ILE A 221 -5.76 2.99 -6.45
C ILE A 221 -5.36 2.76 -7.90
N ALA A 222 -4.21 2.13 -8.14
CA ALA A 222 -3.68 1.96 -9.50
C ALA A 222 -2.95 0.63 -9.70
N ALA A 223 -2.81 0.20 -10.94
CA ALA A 223 -2.08 -1.02 -11.29
C ALA A 223 -0.58 -0.88 -10.98
N GLY A 224 -0.08 -1.69 -10.05
CA GLY A 224 1.31 -1.64 -9.60
C GLY A 224 2.34 -2.13 -10.63
N ARG A 225 1.90 -2.95 -11.60
CA ARG A 225 2.74 -3.43 -12.71
C ARG A 225 2.73 -2.52 -13.92
N GLN A 226 1.95 -1.43 -13.90
CA GLN A 226 1.92 -0.47 -14.99
C GLN A 226 3.22 0.34 -15.01
N SER A 227 3.83 0.47 -16.18
CA SER A 227 5.08 1.18 -16.36
C SER A 227 4.99 2.62 -15.85
N HIS A 228 5.96 3.01 -15.02
CA HIS A 228 6.11 4.36 -14.47
C HIS A 228 4.87 4.88 -13.71
N VAL A 229 4.02 4.01 -13.15
CA VAL A 229 2.76 4.40 -12.51
C VAL A 229 2.90 5.53 -11.48
N LEU A 230 3.94 5.54 -10.64
CA LEU A 230 4.12 6.59 -9.63
C LEU A 230 4.51 7.93 -10.28
N LEU A 231 5.37 7.90 -11.29
CA LEU A 231 5.75 9.10 -12.06
C LEU A 231 4.55 9.68 -12.82
N ARG A 232 3.72 8.82 -13.38
CA ARG A 232 2.48 9.20 -14.09
C ARG A 232 1.45 9.81 -13.13
N ILE A 233 1.29 9.23 -11.94
CA ILE A 233 0.47 9.82 -10.86
C ILE A 233 0.98 11.23 -10.52
N ARG A 234 2.30 11.40 -10.33
CA ARG A 234 2.91 12.71 -10.00
C ARG A 234 2.67 13.78 -11.08
N ARG A 235 2.63 13.37 -12.36
CA ARG A 235 2.32 14.23 -13.52
C ARG A 235 0.83 14.56 -13.67
N GLY A 236 -0.03 13.98 -12.84
CA GLY A 236 -1.48 14.18 -12.92
C GLY A 236 -2.16 13.38 -14.04
N GLU A 237 -1.51 12.37 -14.61
CA GLU A 237 -2.12 11.52 -15.61
C GLU A 237 -3.30 10.72 -15.05
N ARG A 238 -4.28 10.39 -15.91
CA ARG A 238 -5.46 9.57 -15.56
C ARG A 238 -5.08 8.08 -15.48
N VAL A 239 -4.58 7.65 -14.33
CA VAL A 239 -4.20 6.25 -14.06
C VAL A 239 -4.93 5.69 -12.85
N GLY A 240 -5.75 4.66 -13.05
CA GLY A 240 -6.56 4.06 -11.99
C GLY A 240 -7.61 5.00 -11.40
N THR A 241 -7.95 4.81 -10.14
CA THR A 241 -9.07 5.46 -9.45
C THR A 241 -8.62 6.46 -8.40
N TRP A 242 -9.19 7.64 -8.41
CA TRP A 242 -9.15 8.59 -7.29
C TRP A 242 -10.29 8.31 -6.32
N VAL A 243 -9.97 8.07 -5.05
CA VAL A 243 -10.93 8.09 -3.95
C VAL A 243 -10.68 9.36 -3.16
N LEU A 244 -11.59 10.31 -3.31
CA LEU A 244 -11.51 11.61 -2.68
C LEU A 244 -12.05 11.54 -1.24
N PRO A 245 -11.51 12.35 -0.32
CA PRO A 245 -12.14 12.55 0.98
C PRO A 245 -13.59 13.02 0.84
N PRO A 246 -14.39 12.96 1.92
CA PRO A 246 -15.72 13.53 1.93
C PRO A 246 -15.68 15.00 1.45
N ALA A 247 -16.71 15.43 0.70
CA ALA A 247 -16.77 16.74 0.04
C ALA A 247 -16.59 17.96 0.96
N THR A 248 -16.62 17.76 2.28
CA THR A 248 -16.32 18.78 3.29
C THR A 248 -14.83 19.17 3.36
N TRP A 249 -13.93 18.42 2.72
CA TRP A 249 -12.50 18.75 2.63
C TRP A 249 -12.17 19.42 1.29
N SER A 250 -11.76 20.70 1.32
CA SER A 250 -11.27 21.40 0.13
C SER A 250 -9.83 20.99 -0.20
N LEU A 251 -9.65 20.14 -1.21
CA LEU A 251 -8.34 19.56 -1.54
C LEU A 251 -7.41 20.49 -2.33
N GLY A 252 -7.91 21.62 -2.82
CA GLY A 252 -7.27 22.43 -3.87
C GLY A 252 -6.01 23.20 -3.48
N GLN A 253 -5.60 23.23 -2.21
CA GLN A 253 -4.50 24.12 -1.76
C GLN A 253 -3.24 23.43 -1.23
N ARG A 254 -3.22 22.11 -1.02
CA ARG A 254 -2.10 21.46 -0.32
C ARG A 254 -1.05 20.75 -1.18
N LEU A 255 -1.41 20.29 -2.37
CA LEU A 255 -0.64 19.22 -3.04
C LEU A 255 0.22 19.65 -4.23
N GLY A 256 0.08 20.88 -4.73
CA GLY A 256 0.72 21.27 -6.00
C GLY A 256 0.37 20.37 -7.19
N LEU A 257 -0.66 19.52 -7.04
CA LEU A 257 -1.26 18.72 -8.10
C LEU A 257 -2.20 19.63 -8.91
N PRO A 258 -2.35 19.41 -10.23
CA PRO A 258 -3.43 20.05 -10.98
C PRO A 258 -4.77 19.76 -10.30
N ALA A 259 -5.74 20.68 -10.43
CA ALA A 259 -7.06 20.55 -9.84
C ALA A 259 -7.59 19.12 -10.04
N LEU A 260 -7.93 18.45 -8.94
CA LEU A 260 -8.40 17.08 -9.04
C LEU A 260 -9.61 17.00 -9.98
N PRO A 261 -9.70 15.94 -10.81
CA PRO A 261 -10.84 15.76 -11.67
C PRO A 261 -12.13 15.73 -10.83
N GLN A 262 -13.12 16.53 -11.24
CA GLN A 262 -14.47 16.46 -10.69
C GLN A 262 -15.09 15.10 -11.04
N PRO A 263 -15.94 14.52 -10.18
CA PRO A 263 -16.62 13.27 -10.51
C PRO A 263 -17.45 13.45 -11.79
N ALA A 264 -17.06 12.77 -12.87
CA ALA A 264 -17.73 12.85 -14.17
C ALA A 264 -18.63 11.62 -14.45
N TYR A 265 -19.20 11.01 -13.41
CA TYR A 265 -20.06 9.83 -13.59
C TYR A 265 -21.53 10.17 -13.50
N GLN A 266 -22.22 10.02 -14.63
CA GLN A 266 -23.64 9.67 -14.65
C GLN A 266 -23.73 8.16 -14.51
N TRP A 267 -24.28 7.72 -13.39
CA TRP A 267 -24.62 6.33 -13.18
C TRP A 267 -25.94 6.10 -13.91
N ALA A 268 -25.93 5.22 -14.92
CA ALA A 268 -27.14 4.76 -15.58
C ALA A 268 -27.87 3.75 -14.68
#